data_AF-A0A6G0XT45-F1
#
_entry.id   AF-A0A6G0XT45-F1
#
_cell.length_a   1.000
_cell.length_b   1.000
_cell.length_c   1.000
_cell.angle_alpha   90.00
_cell.angle_beta   90.00
_cell.angle_gamma   90.00
#
_symmetry.space_group_name_H-M   'P 1'
#
loop_
_entity.id
_entity.type
_entity.pdbx_description
1 polymer ?
#
loop_
_entity_poly.entity_id
_entity_poly.type
_entity_poly.pdbx_seq_one_letter_code
_entity_poly.pdbx_strand_id
1 'polypeptide(L)'
;MLGLPVDVSPWLLVASVGSLVVLPLAVSTMTMTPPKPKKEGAVVDIEPVEMPRLYGPLLTFYARMTYTPFLGALLHIFVKSKNHFDHVRAFASSLNKTMPTYLPIDIPSPKTTADLSKLAADFTLDKLADTKVDEKEDKQAFRRWTIQDFTSRYRAKTTTPLQVVTAVLDAIDDSNQRSPPLLAFIKSNREEILKEAQESTERYARGKPLGVLDGVPIGVKDELDVVGYTTSFGTSFIGDIDGVATSDAIPVARLKKAGAIVVGKTNMHEIGIGVTGINPKTGTPRNPYNDQHMTGGSSSGSAAAVAAGLVPLAVGCDGGGSIRIPSALCGIVGVKATYQRIPYHFYGAPSVAHVGPMAATVQDAALAYAIMSGPDENVPLSLNQPPPFVLPPGKPSLAGFRVGVFSEFAEGVDTVVLAAYRDTVEKLEALGATTVEVQIPHLKAINLSHTLTILTELSQYVELHPRLALNPETQINVNFSTRHYDGVDFLGAQKIRTFATQAMAEIFDKVDVFLTPTTGSVAPRLTPEVFSAGLSDLPLNAILMRFIMVANFVGIPAMSIPVAFEDKTNLPISMQLQANLWNEHTLFQVARLLEARAPSSKPSIYYSVLDSK
;
A
#
# COMPACT_ATOMS: atom_id res chain seq x y z
N MET A 1 -38.56 64.45 -11.25
CA MET A 1 -37.48 65.41 -10.96
C MET A 1 -36.43 64.69 -10.14
N LEU A 2 -35.18 64.72 -10.62
CA LEU A 2 -33.91 64.55 -9.88
C LEU A 2 -33.70 63.15 -9.25
N GLY A 3 -32.85 62.24 -9.72
CA GLY A 3 -31.60 62.39 -10.47
C GLY A 3 -30.43 62.65 -9.53
N LEU A 4 -29.82 61.59 -8.98
CA LEU A 4 -28.41 61.56 -8.55
C LEU A 4 -27.83 60.14 -8.73
N PRO A 5 -26.59 60.01 -9.26
CA PRO A 5 -25.97 58.75 -9.62
C PRO A 5 -25.06 58.23 -8.49
N VAL A 6 -24.97 56.90 -8.34
CA VAL A 6 -23.81 56.30 -7.67
C VAL A 6 -23.31 55.16 -8.54
N ASP A 7 -22.25 55.47 -9.27
CA ASP A 7 -21.42 54.55 -10.02
C ASP A 7 -20.57 53.78 -9.00
N VAL A 8 -20.87 52.50 -8.78
CA VAL A 8 -20.03 51.61 -7.98
C VAL A 8 -19.52 50.50 -8.89
N SER A 9 -18.27 50.64 -9.29
CA SER A 9 -17.47 49.68 -10.03
C SER A 9 -17.64 48.23 -9.51
N PRO A 10 -17.77 47.21 -10.39
CA PRO A 10 -17.83 45.79 -10.01
C PRO A 10 -16.56 45.28 -9.29
N TRP A 11 -15.50 46.08 -9.20
CA TRP A 11 -14.22 45.70 -8.61
C TRP A 11 -14.12 45.88 -7.10
N LEU A 12 -15.06 46.60 -6.45
CA LEU A 12 -15.03 46.82 -4.99
C LEU A 12 -15.70 45.71 -4.16
N LEU A 13 -16.53 44.85 -4.78
CA LEU A 13 -17.04 43.63 -4.12
C LEU A 13 -16.06 42.45 -4.19
N VAL A 14 -15.10 42.47 -5.11
CA VAL A 14 -14.09 41.40 -5.28
C VAL A 14 -12.96 41.53 -4.24
N ALA A 15 -12.67 42.74 -3.75
CA ALA A 15 -11.64 42.97 -2.73
C ALA A 15 -12.09 42.64 -1.29
N SER A 16 -13.39 42.69 -1.01
CA SER A 16 -13.95 42.46 0.34
C SER A 16 -14.27 40.99 0.63
N VAL A 17 -14.47 40.15 -0.38
CA VAL A 17 -14.61 38.68 -0.21
C VAL A 17 -13.24 37.98 -0.13
N GLY A 18 -12.22 38.49 -0.82
CA GLY A 18 -10.85 37.97 -0.73
C GLY A 18 -10.18 38.13 0.64
N SER A 19 -10.62 39.12 1.42
CA SER A 19 -10.06 39.43 2.74
C SER A 19 -10.74 38.68 3.89
N LEU A 20 -11.95 38.14 3.68
CA LEU A 20 -12.68 37.32 4.67
C LEU A 20 -12.26 35.84 4.67
N VAL A 21 -11.52 35.40 3.63
CA VAL A 21 -10.94 34.04 3.55
C VAL A 21 -9.56 33.97 4.23
N VAL A 22 -9.02 35.11 4.70
CA VAL A 22 -7.78 35.19 5.48
C VAL A 22 -8.11 35.69 6.89
N LEU A 23 -8.89 34.93 7.65
CA LEU A 23 -8.68 34.93 9.09
C LEU A 23 -7.29 34.32 9.35
N PRO A 24 -6.53 34.79 10.35
CA PRO A 24 -5.29 34.14 10.75
C PRO A 24 -5.67 32.79 11.39
N LEU A 25 -5.93 31.82 10.53
CA LEU A 25 -5.84 30.42 10.88
C LEU A 25 -4.43 30.26 11.42
N ALA A 26 -4.29 29.63 12.58
CA ALA A 26 -3.00 29.18 13.08
C ALA A 26 -2.47 28.12 12.10
N VAL A 27 -1.93 28.58 10.97
CA VAL A 27 -1.23 27.78 9.98
C VAL A 27 0.16 27.59 10.54
N SER A 28 0.45 26.41 11.05
CA SER A 28 1.84 26.01 11.21
C SER A 28 2.36 25.66 9.82
N THR A 29 3.03 26.61 9.17
CA THR A 29 3.83 26.34 7.98
C THR A 29 5.07 25.58 8.43
N MET A 30 5.17 24.29 8.11
CA MET A 30 6.49 23.65 8.08
C MET A 30 7.27 24.29 6.94
N THR A 31 8.30 25.05 7.28
CA THR A 31 9.30 25.53 6.33
C THR A 31 10.12 24.35 5.84
N MET A 32 9.66 23.69 4.77
CA MET A 32 10.57 22.91 3.95
C MET A 32 11.57 23.88 3.34
N THR A 33 12.86 23.55 3.43
CA THR A 33 13.93 24.32 2.81
C THR A 33 13.60 24.47 1.32
N PRO A 34 13.63 25.68 0.74
CA PRO A 34 13.30 25.85 -0.66
C PRO A 34 14.23 24.98 -1.51
N PRO A 35 13.70 24.24 -2.51
CA PRO A 35 14.53 23.43 -3.37
C PRO A 35 15.55 24.34 -4.07
N LYS A 36 16.79 23.84 -4.20
CA LYS A 36 17.83 24.51 -4.99
C LYS A 36 17.28 24.79 -6.40
N PRO A 37 17.65 25.91 -7.03
CA PRO A 37 17.21 26.21 -8.40
C PRO A 37 17.51 25.02 -9.33
N LYS A 38 16.52 24.66 -10.17
CA LYS A 38 16.63 23.58 -11.16
C LYS A 38 17.93 23.77 -11.95
N LYS A 39 18.78 22.74 -11.97
CA LYS A 39 19.90 22.69 -12.93
C LYS A 39 19.30 22.70 -14.33
N GLU A 40 19.85 23.48 -15.26
CA GLU A 40 19.50 23.38 -16.68
C GLU A 40 19.69 21.92 -17.13
N GLY A 41 18.61 21.29 -17.64
CA GLY A 41 18.59 19.89 -18.03
C GLY A 41 18.05 18.89 -16.99
N ALA A 42 17.56 19.32 -15.83
CA ALA A 42 16.91 18.46 -14.83
C ALA A 42 15.64 17.79 -15.40
N VAL A 43 15.53 16.46 -15.27
CA VAL A 43 14.44 15.66 -15.87
C VAL A 43 13.32 15.37 -14.86
N VAL A 44 13.59 15.43 -13.55
CA VAL A 44 12.55 15.24 -12.53
C VAL A 44 11.65 16.47 -12.48
N ASP A 45 10.43 16.32 -12.98
CA ASP A 45 9.41 17.37 -13.08
C ASP A 45 8.45 17.43 -11.87
N ILE A 46 8.79 16.73 -10.77
CA ILE A 46 7.98 16.73 -9.53
C ILE A 46 8.20 18.04 -8.76
N GLU A 47 7.10 18.74 -8.50
CA GLU A 47 7.07 19.99 -7.73
C GLU A 47 6.40 19.77 -6.36
N PRO A 48 6.76 20.55 -5.32
CA PRO A 48 6.06 20.53 -4.05
C PRO A 48 4.56 20.86 -4.24
N VAL A 49 3.70 20.13 -3.55
CA VAL A 49 2.25 20.36 -3.58
C VAL A 49 1.90 21.44 -2.55
N GLU A 50 1.07 22.41 -2.92
CA GLU A 50 0.65 23.51 -2.03
C GLU A 50 -0.79 23.29 -1.54
N MET A 51 -0.95 22.96 -0.25
CA MET A 51 -2.25 22.95 0.44
C MET A 51 -2.07 23.11 1.95
N PRO A 52 -2.95 23.87 2.65
CA PRO A 52 -2.89 23.92 4.10
C PRO A 52 -3.12 22.52 4.71
N ARG A 53 -2.35 22.20 5.74
CA ARG A 53 -2.60 21.05 6.60
C ARG A 53 -3.86 21.32 7.43
N LEU A 54 -4.88 20.45 7.31
CA LEU A 54 -6.16 20.60 7.99
C LEU A 54 -6.43 19.41 8.91
N TYR A 55 -6.91 19.69 10.12
CA TYR A 55 -7.35 18.70 11.11
C TYR A 55 -8.46 19.28 12.00
N GLY A 56 -9.08 18.43 12.82
CA GLY A 56 -10.06 18.84 13.83
C GLY A 56 -11.28 19.60 13.26
N PRO A 57 -11.78 20.63 13.98
CA PRO A 57 -12.95 21.39 13.54
C PRO A 57 -12.77 22.08 12.19
N LEU A 58 -11.55 22.53 11.86
CA LEU A 58 -11.26 23.20 10.59
C LEU A 58 -11.40 22.24 9.41
N LEU A 59 -10.90 21.01 9.55
CA LEU A 59 -11.05 19.97 8.53
C LEU A 59 -12.54 19.63 8.31
N THR A 60 -13.29 19.46 9.39
CA THR A 60 -14.74 19.20 9.32
C THR A 60 -15.48 20.35 8.62
N PHE A 61 -15.16 21.60 8.96
CA PHE A 61 -15.74 22.77 8.31
C PHE A 61 -15.39 22.80 6.82
N TYR A 62 -14.12 22.62 6.47
CA TYR A 62 -13.66 22.59 5.08
C TYR A 62 -14.36 21.50 4.28
N ALA A 63 -14.46 20.28 4.81
CA ALA A 63 -15.17 19.17 4.17
C ALA A 63 -16.63 19.54 3.85
N ARG A 64 -17.37 20.14 4.79
CA ARG A 64 -18.74 20.62 4.55
C ARG A 64 -18.80 21.72 3.48
N MET A 65 -17.83 22.63 3.49
CA MET A 65 -17.74 23.70 2.49
C MET A 65 -17.56 23.14 1.07
N THR A 66 -16.80 22.05 0.90
CA THR A 66 -16.63 21.43 -0.43
C THR A 66 -17.94 20.92 -1.04
N TYR A 67 -19.01 20.71 -0.26
CA TYR A 67 -20.35 20.36 -0.74
C TYR A 67 -21.19 21.56 -1.20
N THR A 68 -20.87 22.77 -0.74
CA THR A 68 -21.63 23.97 -1.13
C THR A 68 -21.40 24.27 -2.62
N PRO A 69 -22.46 24.47 -3.45
CA PRO A 69 -22.29 24.59 -4.91
C PRO A 69 -21.36 25.73 -5.35
N PHE A 70 -21.51 26.91 -4.75
CA PHE A 70 -20.75 28.11 -5.16
C PHE A 70 -19.35 28.18 -4.53
N LEU A 71 -19.27 28.09 -3.20
CA LEU A 71 -17.99 28.21 -2.48
C LEU A 71 -17.08 26.99 -2.72
N GLY A 72 -17.67 25.79 -2.84
CA GLY A 72 -16.95 24.62 -3.31
C GLY A 72 -16.27 24.90 -4.63
N ALA A 73 -17.01 25.29 -5.68
CA ALA A 73 -16.47 25.54 -7.01
C ALA A 73 -15.32 26.58 -7.06
N LEU A 74 -15.33 27.61 -6.22
CA LEU A 74 -14.24 28.60 -6.16
C LEU A 74 -12.97 28.05 -5.49
N LEU A 75 -13.12 27.40 -4.35
CA LEU A 75 -12.01 26.74 -3.63
C LEU A 75 -11.32 25.68 -4.51
N HIS A 76 -12.15 25.04 -5.32
CA HIS A 76 -11.83 24.00 -6.28
C HIS A 76 -11.00 24.50 -7.48
N ILE A 77 -11.37 25.65 -8.05
CA ILE A 77 -10.57 26.32 -9.10
C ILE A 77 -9.18 26.71 -8.57
N PHE A 78 -9.12 27.21 -7.32
CA PHE A 78 -7.85 27.59 -6.69
C PHE A 78 -6.90 26.39 -6.57
N VAL A 79 -7.37 25.24 -6.09
CA VAL A 79 -6.55 24.02 -5.96
C VAL A 79 -6.06 23.50 -7.32
N LYS A 80 -6.90 23.50 -8.37
CA LYS A 80 -6.46 23.07 -9.74
C LYS A 80 -5.36 23.98 -10.29
N SER A 81 -5.55 25.29 -10.19
CA SER A 81 -4.59 26.29 -10.69
C SER A 81 -3.25 26.19 -9.97
N LYS A 82 -3.28 26.06 -8.63
CA LYS A 82 -2.09 25.98 -7.79
C LYS A 82 -1.28 24.69 -7.96
N ASN A 83 -1.93 23.58 -8.31
CA ASN A 83 -1.28 22.27 -8.40
C ASN A 83 -1.14 21.77 -9.84
N HIS A 84 -1.31 22.64 -10.83
CA HIS A 84 -1.06 22.38 -12.25
C HIS A 84 -1.79 21.15 -12.82
N PHE A 85 -3.07 20.98 -12.46
CA PHE A 85 -3.88 19.87 -12.97
C PHE A 85 -4.12 19.96 -14.49
N ASP A 86 -3.93 21.13 -15.09
CA ASP A 86 -3.91 21.35 -16.54
C ASP A 86 -2.80 20.54 -17.24
N HIS A 87 -1.75 20.13 -16.51
CA HIS A 87 -0.63 19.36 -17.06
C HIS A 87 -1.07 18.02 -17.66
N VAL A 88 -2.07 17.34 -17.07
CA VAL A 88 -2.64 16.09 -17.61
C VAL A 88 -3.24 16.33 -18.99
N ARG A 89 -4.08 17.36 -19.14
CA ARG A 89 -4.69 17.69 -20.44
C ARG A 89 -3.66 18.15 -21.45
N ALA A 90 -2.74 19.02 -21.03
CA ALA A 90 -1.67 19.52 -21.88
C ALA A 90 -0.83 18.37 -22.45
N PHE A 91 -0.34 17.46 -21.59
CA PHE A 91 0.44 16.32 -22.07
C PHE A 91 -0.41 15.35 -22.89
N ALA A 92 -1.63 15.02 -22.47
CA ALA A 92 -2.51 14.14 -23.23
C ALA A 92 -2.84 14.66 -24.63
N SER A 93 -2.91 15.98 -24.83
CA SER A 93 -3.10 16.62 -26.15
C SER A 93 -1.89 16.51 -27.08
N SER A 94 -0.71 16.21 -26.53
CA SER A 94 0.48 15.89 -27.35
C SER A 94 0.45 14.42 -27.85
N LEU A 95 -0.31 13.55 -27.17
CA LEU A 95 -0.45 12.12 -27.45
C LEU A 95 -1.56 11.82 -28.47
N ASN A 96 -1.59 12.55 -29.59
CA ASN A 96 -2.67 12.51 -30.57
C ASN A 96 -2.84 11.16 -31.29
N LYS A 97 -1.79 10.35 -31.34
CA LYS A 97 -1.80 9.00 -31.95
C LYS A 97 -1.93 7.86 -30.93
N THR A 98 -2.00 8.19 -29.65
CA THR A 98 -2.07 7.20 -28.57
C THR A 98 -3.52 6.93 -28.22
N MET A 99 -3.91 5.66 -28.31
CA MET A 99 -5.21 5.20 -27.84
C MET A 99 -5.19 5.01 -26.32
N PRO A 100 -6.29 5.30 -25.60
CA PRO A 100 -6.35 5.13 -24.15
C PRO A 100 -6.37 3.66 -23.73
N THR A 101 -5.62 3.32 -22.68
CA THR A 101 -5.65 2.01 -22.01
C THR A 101 -6.41 2.14 -20.68
N TYR A 102 -7.53 1.44 -20.53
CA TYR A 102 -8.39 1.55 -19.33
C TYR A 102 -8.07 0.55 -18.23
N LEU A 103 -7.56 -0.63 -18.57
CA LEU A 103 -7.10 -1.64 -17.63
C LEU A 103 -5.68 -2.02 -18.03
N PRO A 104 -4.71 -2.10 -17.09
CA PRO A 104 -3.33 -2.49 -17.40
C PRO A 104 -3.22 -4.02 -17.52
N ILE A 105 -4.07 -4.61 -18.37
CA ILE A 105 -4.04 -6.04 -18.66
C ILE A 105 -2.93 -6.29 -19.66
N ASP A 106 -2.04 -7.21 -19.32
CA ASP A 106 -1.03 -7.74 -20.22
C ASP A 106 -1.38 -9.18 -20.60
N ILE A 107 -1.19 -9.50 -21.87
CA ILE A 107 -1.27 -10.88 -22.36
C ILE A 107 0.17 -11.27 -22.74
N PRO A 108 0.82 -12.16 -21.98
CA PRO A 108 2.21 -12.51 -22.24
C PRO A 108 2.36 -13.13 -23.62
N SER A 109 3.44 -12.78 -24.33
CA SER A 109 3.76 -13.38 -25.62
C SER A 109 3.94 -14.91 -25.48
N PRO A 110 3.74 -15.70 -26.55
CA PRO A 110 4.00 -17.14 -26.50
C PRO A 110 5.41 -17.50 -26.01
N LYS A 111 6.41 -16.68 -26.38
CA LYS A 111 7.79 -16.83 -25.90
C LYS A 111 7.90 -16.59 -24.39
N THR A 112 7.37 -15.46 -23.91
CA THR A 112 7.36 -15.10 -22.48
C THR A 112 6.68 -16.20 -21.66
N THR A 113 5.53 -16.69 -22.13
CA THR A 113 4.80 -17.79 -21.48
C THR A 113 5.62 -19.08 -21.43
N ALA A 114 6.30 -19.44 -22.52
CA ALA A 114 7.15 -20.63 -22.55
C ALA A 114 8.36 -20.51 -21.60
N ASP A 115 9.03 -19.36 -21.60
CA ASP A 115 10.19 -19.09 -20.75
C ASP A 115 9.81 -19.14 -19.25
N LEU A 116 8.71 -18.49 -18.87
CA LEU A 116 8.21 -18.52 -17.48
C LEU A 116 7.69 -19.90 -17.08
N SER A 117 7.03 -20.63 -17.99
CA SER A 117 6.58 -22.00 -17.71
C SER A 117 7.76 -22.94 -17.47
N LYS A 118 8.88 -22.74 -18.19
CA LYS A 118 10.10 -23.50 -17.97
C LYS A 118 10.70 -23.22 -16.58
N LEU A 119 10.72 -21.96 -16.15
CA LEU A 119 11.19 -21.59 -14.80
C LEU A 119 10.26 -22.15 -13.71
N ALA A 120 8.96 -22.24 -13.98
CA ALA A 120 7.97 -22.78 -13.05
C ALA A 120 7.96 -24.32 -12.97
N ALA A 121 8.66 -25.03 -13.86
CA ALA A 121 8.48 -26.48 -14.04
C ALA A 121 8.73 -27.31 -12.76
N ASP A 122 9.69 -26.91 -11.94
CA ASP A 122 10.06 -27.62 -10.70
C ASP A 122 9.41 -27.05 -9.42
N PHE A 123 8.62 -25.99 -9.57
CA PHE A 123 7.99 -25.27 -8.47
C PHE A 123 6.86 -26.09 -7.85
N THR A 124 6.89 -26.23 -6.53
CA THR A 124 5.74 -26.72 -5.74
C THR A 124 5.60 -25.92 -4.46
N LEU A 125 4.38 -25.78 -3.96
CA LEU A 125 4.11 -25.11 -2.69
C LEU A 125 4.79 -25.80 -1.51
N ASP A 126 4.84 -27.14 -1.49
CA ASP A 126 5.48 -27.89 -0.41
C ASP A 126 7.00 -27.62 -0.34
N LYS A 127 7.69 -27.65 -1.49
CA LYS A 127 9.13 -27.29 -1.54
C LYS A 127 9.37 -25.86 -1.08
N LEU A 128 8.49 -24.94 -1.45
CA LEU A 128 8.58 -23.55 -0.99
C LEU A 128 8.35 -23.46 0.52
N ALA A 129 7.34 -24.14 1.07
CA ALA A 129 7.05 -24.13 2.50
C ALA A 129 8.17 -24.77 3.34
N ASP A 130 8.88 -25.75 2.78
CA ASP A 130 10.03 -26.41 3.43
C ASP A 130 11.36 -25.67 3.23
N THR A 131 11.37 -24.60 2.42
CA THR A 131 12.56 -23.77 2.23
C THR A 131 12.91 -23.08 3.55
N LYS A 132 14.09 -23.38 4.08
CA LYS A 132 14.63 -22.69 5.25
C LYS A 132 14.93 -21.24 4.89
N VAL A 133 14.46 -20.32 5.73
CA VAL A 133 14.88 -18.92 5.67
C VAL A 133 16.33 -18.86 6.14
N ASP A 134 17.18 -18.16 5.39
CA ASP A 134 18.58 -17.96 5.80
C ASP A 134 18.59 -17.32 7.20
N GLU A 135 19.09 -18.06 8.19
CA GLU A 135 19.32 -17.52 9.52
C GLU A 135 20.42 -16.46 9.41
N LYS A 136 20.18 -15.26 9.94
CA LYS A 136 21.24 -14.26 10.08
C LYS A 136 22.41 -14.92 10.82
N GLU A 137 23.63 -14.63 10.36
CA GLU A 137 24.85 -15.21 10.96
C GLU A 137 24.93 -14.96 12.48
N ASP A 138 24.35 -13.85 12.94
CA ASP A 138 24.15 -13.55 14.35
C ASP A 138 22.87 -14.20 14.90
N LYS A 139 23.04 -15.33 15.60
CA LYS A 139 21.96 -16.04 16.30
C LYS A 139 21.34 -15.26 17.48
N GLN A 140 21.95 -14.16 17.92
CA GLN A 140 21.40 -13.30 18.97
C GLN A 140 20.49 -12.21 18.42
N ALA A 141 20.49 -12.01 17.10
CA ALA A 141 19.67 -11.00 16.45
C ALA A 141 18.17 -11.32 16.56
N PHE A 142 17.35 -10.30 16.79
CA PHE A 142 15.90 -10.45 16.83
C PHE A 142 15.37 -11.03 15.51
N ARG A 143 14.52 -12.05 15.59
CA ARG A 143 13.74 -12.57 14.46
C ARG A 143 12.27 -12.67 14.81
N ARG A 144 11.42 -12.54 13.80
CA ARG A 144 9.98 -12.85 13.89
C ARG A 144 9.77 -14.34 13.62
N TRP A 145 8.67 -14.86 14.16
CA TRP A 145 8.23 -16.22 13.85
C TRP A 145 7.72 -16.30 12.42
N THR A 146 8.24 -17.27 11.67
CA THR A 146 7.87 -17.56 10.28
C THR A 146 6.72 -18.56 10.24
N ILE A 147 6.00 -18.64 9.13
CA ILE A 147 4.95 -19.67 8.90
C ILE A 147 5.51 -21.09 9.13
N GLN A 148 6.77 -21.30 8.75
CA GLN A 148 7.47 -22.57 8.98
C GLN A 148 7.67 -22.86 10.48
N ASP A 149 7.97 -21.84 11.31
CA ASP A 149 8.08 -22.02 12.77
C ASP A 149 6.74 -22.48 13.38
N PHE A 150 5.61 -21.91 12.97
CA PHE A 150 4.27 -22.33 13.42
C PHE A 150 4.01 -23.80 13.07
N THR A 151 4.05 -24.12 11.77
CA THR A 151 3.70 -25.45 11.27
C THR A 151 4.66 -26.53 11.74
N SER A 152 5.95 -26.23 11.88
CA SER A 152 6.94 -27.18 12.40
C SER A 152 6.68 -27.52 13.87
N ARG A 153 6.32 -26.54 14.71
CA ARG A 153 5.96 -26.78 16.12
C ARG A 153 4.65 -27.57 16.26
N TYR A 154 3.68 -27.36 15.37
CA TYR A 154 2.45 -28.16 15.32
C TYR A 154 2.73 -29.62 14.95
N ARG A 155 3.56 -29.85 13.91
CA ARG A 155 3.98 -31.21 13.49
C ARG A 155 4.79 -31.92 14.58
N ALA A 156 5.67 -31.19 15.25
CA ALA A 156 6.48 -31.69 16.36
C ALA A 156 5.68 -31.87 17.67
N LYS A 157 4.41 -31.43 17.71
CA LYS A 157 3.54 -31.47 18.89
C LYS A 157 4.11 -30.73 20.11
N THR A 158 4.94 -29.73 19.88
CA THR A 158 5.46 -28.86 20.95
C THR A 158 4.49 -27.73 21.31
N THR A 159 3.52 -27.48 20.43
CA THR A 159 2.33 -26.63 20.65
C THR A 159 1.23 -27.08 19.70
N THR A 160 0.03 -26.52 19.81
CA THR A 160 -1.12 -26.79 18.95
C THR A 160 -1.67 -25.51 18.32
N PRO A 161 -2.36 -25.61 17.16
CA PRO A 161 -3.09 -24.48 16.61
C PRO A 161 -4.02 -23.80 17.61
N LEU A 162 -4.74 -24.55 18.45
CA LEU A 162 -5.63 -23.99 19.46
C LEU A 162 -4.88 -23.15 20.50
N GLN A 163 -3.76 -23.65 21.03
CA GLN A 163 -2.95 -22.89 22.00
C GLN A 163 -2.44 -21.60 21.40
N VAL A 164 -1.90 -21.66 20.18
CA VAL A 164 -1.32 -20.50 19.51
C VAL A 164 -2.39 -19.48 19.13
N VAL A 165 -3.52 -19.93 18.56
CA VAL A 165 -4.62 -19.02 18.19
C VAL A 165 -5.25 -18.39 19.43
N THR A 166 -5.34 -19.12 20.55
CA THR A 166 -5.75 -18.53 21.84
C THR A 166 -4.79 -17.42 22.26
N ALA A 167 -3.48 -17.68 22.22
CA ALA A 167 -2.46 -16.68 22.55
C ALA A 167 -2.48 -15.46 21.60
N VAL A 168 -2.82 -15.65 20.32
CA VAL A 168 -3.02 -14.55 19.37
C VAL A 168 -4.21 -13.68 19.76
N LEU A 169 -5.35 -14.30 20.09
CA LEU A 169 -6.55 -13.58 20.48
C LEU A 169 -6.34 -12.81 21.78
N ASP A 170 -5.67 -13.41 22.76
CA ASP A 170 -5.27 -12.74 24.02
C ASP A 170 -4.31 -11.57 23.75
N ALA A 171 -3.34 -11.75 22.85
CA ALA A 171 -2.42 -10.68 22.45
C ALA A 171 -3.15 -9.53 21.72
N ILE A 172 -4.18 -9.81 20.93
CA ILE A 172 -5.03 -8.79 20.30
C ILE A 172 -5.74 -7.99 21.39
N ASP A 173 -6.39 -8.67 22.35
CA ASP A 173 -7.10 -8.04 23.47
C ASP A 173 -6.15 -7.17 24.31
N ASP A 174 -4.99 -7.70 24.70
CA ASP A 174 -3.95 -6.99 25.44
C ASP A 174 -3.44 -5.76 24.67
N SER A 175 -3.23 -5.90 23.35
CA SER A 175 -2.73 -4.79 22.52
C SER A 175 -3.71 -3.62 22.43
N ASN A 176 -5.01 -3.90 22.52
CA ASN A 176 -6.08 -2.90 22.53
C ASN A 176 -6.25 -2.23 23.90
N GLN A 177 -5.78 -2.85 24.98
CA GLN A 177 -5.83 -2.28 26.34
C GLN A 177 -4.61 -1.39 26.67
N ARG A 178 -3.60 -1.35 25.80
CA ARG A 178 -2.43 -0.47 25.95
C ARG A 178 -2.82 1.01 25.96
N SER A 179 -1.94 1.85 26.50
CA SER A 179 -2.04 3.31 26.42
C SER A 179 -0.77 3.89 25.76
N PRO A 180 -0.83 4.32 24.49
CA PRO A 180 -1.97 4.25 23.57
C PRO A 180 -2.26 2.82 23.04
N PRO A 181 -3.50 2.53 22.61
CA PRO A 181 -3.89 1.20 22.11
C PRO A 181 -3.36 0.96 20.69
N LEU A 182 -3.07 -0.31 20.34
CA LEU A 182 -2.52 -0.68 19.02
C LEU A 182 -3.57 -0.62 17.89
N LEU A 183 -4.78 -1.13 18.14
CA LEU A 183 -5.95 -1.08 17.22
C LEU A 183 -5.73 -1.71 15.84
N ALA A 184 -4.97 -2.81 15.77
CA ALA A 184 -4.67 -3.49 14.50
C ALA A 184 -5.89 -4.16 13.85
N PHE A 185 -6.86 -4.62 14.66
CA PHE A 185 -8.09 -5.30 14.22
C PHE A 185 -9.33 -4.49 14.59
N ILE A 186 -10.35 -4.53 13.74
CA ILE A 186 -11.65 -3.89 14.00
C ILE A 186 -12.75 -4.89 14.36
N LYS A 187 -12.62 -6.15 13.91
CA LYS A 187 -13.58 -7.22 14.14
C LYS A 187 -12.82 -8.52 14.31
N SER A 188 -13.17 -9.29 15.33
CA SER A 188 -12.64 -10.64 15.57
C SER A 188 -13.74 -11.45 16.27
N ASN A 189 -14.10 -12.60 15.70
CA ASN A 189 -15.10 -13.49 16.29
C ASN A 189 -14.39 -14.61 17.07
N ARG A 190 -14.09 -14.34 18.33
CA ARG A 190 -13.28 -15.20 19.20
C ARG A 190 -13.80 -16.65 19.25
N GLU A 191 -15.11 -16.85 19.37
CA GLU A 191 -15.71 -18.17 19.50
C GLU A 191 -15.50 -19.03 18.24
N GLU A 192 -15.87 -18.49 17.07
CA GLU A 192 -15.70 -19.21 15.80
C GLU A 192 -14.22 -19.44 15.47
N ILE A 193 -13.35 -18.48 15.76
CA ILE A 193 -11.89 -18.63 15.55
C ILE A 193 -11.32 -19.77 16.39
N LEU A 194 -11.72 -19.89 17.66
CA LEU A 194 -11.27 -20.98 18.54
C LEU A 194 -11.79 -22.34 18.08
N LYS A 195 -13.01 -22.40 17.52
CA LYS A 195 -13.55 -23.60 16.90
C LYS A 195 -12.74 -24.03 15.68
N GLU A 196 -12.41 -23.12 14.76
CA GLU A 196 -11.53 -23.42 13.61
C GLU A 196 -10.14 -23.91 14.06
N ALA A 197 -9.60 -23.33 15.14
CA ALA A 197 -8.32 -23.72 15.71
C ALA A 197 -8.36 -25.10 16.37
N GLN A 198 -9.47 -25.46 17.02
CA GLN A 198 -9.71 -26.81 17.56
C GLN A 198 -9.75 -27.83 16.42
N GLU A 199 -10.47 -27.55 15.33
CA GLU A 199 -10.52 -28.44 14.16
C GLU A 199 -9.14 -28.64 13.52
N SER A 200 -8.33 -27.57 13.43
CA SER A 200 -6.93 -27.67 12.99
C SER A 200 -6.09 -28.54 13.94
N THR A 201 -6.26 -28.35 15.25
CA THR A 201 -5.57 -29.17 16.26
C THR A 201 -5.87 -30.66 16.11
N GLU A 202 -7.13 -31.02 15.85
CA GLU A 202 -7.55 -32.40 15.58
C GLU A 202 -6.99 -32.97 14.27
N ARG A 203 -6.83 -32.14 13.24
CA ARG A 203 -6.13 -32.53 12.00
C ARG A 203 -4.67 -32.88 12.26
N TYR A 204 -3.95 -32.07 13.03
CA TYR A 204 -2.57 -32.36 13.44
C TYR A 204 -2.48 -33.60 14.33
N ALA A 205 -3.39 -33.78 15.29
CA ALA A 205 -3.43 -34.96 16.15
C ALA A 205 -3.56 -36.27 15.36
N ARG A 206 -4.32 -36.25 14.26
CA ARG A 206 -4.50 -37.37 13.31
C ARG A 206 -3.42 -37.46 12.23
N GLY A 207 -2.44 -36.56 12.21
CA GLY A 207 -1.38 -36.52 11.19
C GLY A 207 -1.87 -36.14 9.78
N LYS A 208 -2.98 -35.40 9.67
CA LYS A 208 -3.61 -35.01 8.40
C LYS A 208 -3.85 -33.50 8.34
N PRO A 209 -2.79 -32.66 8.39
CA PRO A 209 -2.95 -31.22 8.22
C PRO A 209 -3.55 -30.91 6.84
N LEU A 210 -4.35 -29.85 6.76
CA LEU A 210 -5.08 -29.43 5.56
C LEU A 210 -4.14 -28.92 4.44
N GLY A 211 -3.01 -28.31 4.82
CA GLY A 211 -2.03 -27.78 3.89
C GLY A 211 -0.88 -27.06 4.58
N VAL A 212 -0.09 -26.34 3.79
CA VAL A 212 1.12 -25.61 4.24
C VAL A 212 0.83 -24.45 5.19
N LEU A 213 -0.44 -24.02 5.33
CA LEU A 213 -0.87 -23.00 6.29
C LEU A 213 -1.79 -23.54 7.39
N ASP A 214 -1.96 -24.87 7.54
CA ASP A 214 -2.93 -25.39 8.53
C ASP A 214 -2.62 -24.92 9.93
N GLY A 215 -3.58 -24.20 10.53
CA GLY A 215 -3.50 -23.65 11.89
C GLY A 215 -2.72 -22.34 11.99
N VAL A 216 -2.31 -21.73 10.88
CA VAL A 216 -1.56 -20.47 10.87
C VAL A 216 -2.53 -19.29 10.97
N PRO A 217 -2.40 -18.41 11.97
CA PRO A 217 -3.28 -17.26 12.13
C PRO A 217 -2.94 -16.17 11.11
N ILE A 218 -3.95 -15.58 10.46
CA ILE A 218 -3.78 -14.50 9.47
C ILE A 218 -4.77 -13.36 9.69
N GLY A 219 -4.36 -12.14 9.33
CA GLY A 219 -5.26 -10.97 9.28
C GLY A 219 -5.73 -10.66 7.85
N VAL A 220 -6.96 -10.15 7.69
CA VAL A 220 -7.49 -9.74 6.39
C VAL A 220 -7.99 -8.31 6.44
N LYS A 221 -7.51 -7.43 5.55
CA LYS A 221 -7.98 -6.04 5.46
C LYS A 221 -9.51 -5.96 5.34
N ASP A 222 -10.12 -4.99 6.00
CA ASP A 222 -11.57 -4.75 5.97
C ASP A 222 -12.12 -4.21 4.63
N GLU A 223 -11.50 -4.59 3.53
CA GLU A 223 -11.89 -4.32 2.15
C GLU A 223 -12.05 -5.61 1.35
N LEU A 224 -11.81 -6.76 1.99
CA LEU A 224 -11.97 -8.09 1.42
C LEU A 224 -13.01 -8.88 2.23
N ASP A 225 -13.86 -9.59 1.50
CA ASP A 225 -14.89 -10.43 2.09
C ASP A 225 -14.28 -11.66 2.75
N VAL A 226 -14.78 -11.93 3.96
CA VAL A 226 -14.49 -13.12 4.75
C VAL A 226 -15.82 -13.60 5.28
N VAL A 227 -16.18 -14.86 5.01
CA VAL A 227 -17.43 -15.46 5.45
C VAL A 227 -17.61 -15.28 6.96
N GLY A 228 -18.80 -14.83 7.38
CA GLY A 228 -19.11 -14.57 8.79
C GLY A 228 -18.76 -13.17 9.28
N TYR A 229 -18.13 -12.33 8.46
CA TYR A 229 -17.86 -10.93 8.75
C TYR A 229 -18.59 -10.00 7.78
N THR A 230 -18.95 -8.80 8.24
CA THR A 230 -19.28 -7.68 7.35
C THR A 230 -18.00 -7.03 6.84
N THR A 231 -18.02 -6.50 5.61
CA THR A 231 -16.93 -5.72 5.02
C THR A 231 -17.31 -4.24 5.04
N SER A 232 -16.64 -3.45 5.88
CA SER A 232 -17.02 -2.05 6.12
C SER A 232 -16.16 -1.02 5.40
N PHE A 233 -15.07 -1.41 4.74
CA PHE A 233 -14.11 -0.50 4.09
C PHE A 233 -13.58 0.56 5.07
N GLY A 234 -13.45 0.21 6.36
CA GLY A 234 -13.08 1.15 7.41
C GLY A 234 -14.13 2.22 7.74
N THR A 235 -15.34 2.14 7.19
CA THR A 235 -16.48 3.01 7.54
C THR A 235 -17.25 2.48 8.74
N SER A 236 -18.16 3.27 9.28
CA SER A 236 -19.09 2.86 10.34
C SER A 236 -20.46 2.41 9.82
N PHE A 237 -20.67 2.27 8.51
CA PHE A 237 -22.03 2.09 7.96
C PHE A 237 -22.12 1.12 6.78
N ILE A 238 -21.09 1.00 5.92
CA ILE A 238 -21.18 0.13 4.72
C ILE A 238 -21.41 -1.33 5.12
N GLY A 239 -20.74 -1.80 6.17
CA GLY A 239 -20.90 -3.18 6.64
C GLY A 239 -22.33 -3.51 7.08
N ASP A 240 -23.10 -2.54 7.57
CA ASP A 240 -24.50 -2.75 7.97
C ASP A 240 -25.44 -2.74 6.75
N ILE A 241 -25.06 -2.03 5.69
CA ILE A 241 -25.80 -1.97 4.41
C ILE A 241 -25.61 -3.26 3.63
N ASP A 242 -24.36 -3.68 3.46
CA ASP A 242 -24.00 -4.84 2.64
C ASP A 242 -24.24 -6.17 3.36
N GLY A 243 -24.26 -6.14 4.70
CA GLY A 243 -24.49 -7.31 5.54
C GLY A 243 -23.29 -8.24 5.63
N VAL A 244 -23.52 -9.43 6.18
CA VAL A 244 -22.47 -10.44 6.40
C VAL A 244 -22.14 -11.13 5.09
N ALA A 245 -20.84 -11.20 4.76
CA ALA A 245 -20.37 -11.87 3.56
C ALA A 245 -20.73 -13.36 3.58
N THR A 246 -21.26 -13.85 2.46
CA THR A 246 -21.66 -15.24 2.23
C THR A 246 -20.64 -16.03 1.41
N SER A 247 -19.61 -15.35 0.89
CA SER A 247 -18.48 -15.95 0.19
C SER A 247 -17.19 -15.24 0.55
N ASP A 248 -16.09 -15.99 0.63
CA ASP A 248 -14.77 -15.42 0.85
C ASP A 248 -14.27 -14.77 -0.45
N ALA A 249 -13.54 -13.66 -0.35
CA ALA A 249 -12.75 -13.16 -1.48
C ALA A 249 -11.80 -14.27 -1.98
N ILE A 250 -11.64 -14.42 -3.30
CA ILE A 250 -10.83 -15.48 -3.92
C ILE A 250 -9.45 -15.69 -3.24
N PRO A 251 -8.61 -14.65 -3.02
CA PRO A 251 -7.34 -14.83 -2.35
C PRO A 251 -7.47 -15.33 -0.90
N VAL A 252 -8.52 -14.91 -0.18
CA VAL A 252 -8.82 -15.39 1.18
C VAL A 252 -9.25 -16.85 1.14
N ALA A 253 -10.13 -17.23 0.22
CA ALA A 253 -10.57 -18.61 0.02
C ALA A 253 -9.40 -19.55 -0.26
N ARG A 254 -8.41 -19.11 -1.07
CA ARG A 254 -7.20 -19.88 -1.36
C ARG A 254 -6.33 -20.09 -0.12
N LEU A 255 -6.16 -19.05 0.72
CA LEU A 255 -5.41 -19.16 1.98
C LEU A 255 -6.12 -20.08 2.99
N LYS A 256 -7.45 -19.96 3.15
CA LYS A 256 -8.25 -20.84 4.00
C LYS A 256 -8.21 -22.30 3.52
N LYS A 257 -8.24 -22.53 2.20
CA LYS A 257 -8.06 -23.86 1.60
C LYS A 257 -6.69 -24.46 1.90
N ALA A 258 -5.65 -23.62 2.03
CA ALA A 258 -4.32 -24.05 2.48
C ALA A 258 -4.23 -24.26 4.02
N GLY A 259 -5.31 -23.96 4.75
CA GLY A 259 -5.48 -24.20 6.18
C GLY A 259 -5.29 -22.98 7.10
N ALA A 260 -5.11 -21.78 6.55
CA ALA A 260 -4.99 -20.57 7.35
C ALA A 260 -6.28 -20.28 8.13
N ILE A 261 -6.14 -19.73 9.34
CA ILE A 261 -7.24 -19.30 10.21
C ILE A 261 -7.28 -17.77 10.22
N VAL A 262 -8.41 -17.18 9.80
CA VAL A 262 -8.56 -15.72 9.79
C VAL A 262 -8.94 -15.23 11.19
N VAL A 263 -8.01 -14.56 11.87
CA VAL A 263 -8.23 -14.10 13.27
C VAL A 263 -8.98 -12.77 13.37
N GLY A 264 -9.27 -12.13 12.24
CA GLY A 264 -10.12 -10.94 12.20
C GLY A 264 -9.95 -10.06 10.97
N LYS A 265 -10.83 -9.06 10.87
CA LYS A 265 -10.73 -7.97 9.89
C LYS A 265 -9.77 -6.91 10.44
N THR A 266 -8.68 -6.64 9.72
CA THR A 266 -7.69 -5.64 10.13
C THR A 266 -8.17 -4.23 9.79
N ASN A 267 -7.81 -3.28 10.65
CA ASN A 267 -8.14 -1.87 10.48
C ASN A 267 -7.52 -1.27 9.20
N MET A 268 -8.12 -0.20 8.70
CA MET A 268 -7.68 0.47 7.47
C MET A 268 -8.07 1.95 7.47
N HIS A 269 -7.40 2.72 6.60
CA HIS A 269 -7.86 4.06 6.24
C HIS A 269 -9.17 3.96 5.44
N GLU A 270 -10.16 4.79 5.77
CA GLU A 270 -11.54 4.70 5.26
C GLU A 270 -11.59 4.74 3.71
N ILE A 271 -12.33 3.81 3.09
CA ILE A 271 -12.45 3.60 1.61
C ILE A 271 -11.09 3.38 0.91
N GLY A 272 -10.02 3.20 1.66
CA GLY A 272 -8.68 3.18 1.11
C GLY A 272 -8.18 4.55 0.61
N ILE A 273 -8.93 5.64 0.85
CA ILE A 273 -8.59 7.01 0.45
C ILE A 273 -7.73 7.65 1.54
N GLY A 274 -6.45 7.26 1.59
CA GLY A 274 -5.47 7.86 2.48
C GLY A 274 -4.27 6.95 2.76
N VAL A 275 -3.10 7.57 2.95
CA VAL A 275 -1.81 6.85 3.07
C VAL A 275 -1.19 6.91 4.46
N THR A 276 -1.93 7.41 5.44
CA THR A 276 -1.46 7.58 6.83
C THR A 276 -1.92 6.47 7.78
N GLY A 277 -3.05 5.82 7.47
CA GLY A 277 -3.71 4.87 8.37
C GLY A 277 -4.60 5.51 9.45
N ILE A 278 -4.76 6.83 9.46
CA ILE A 278 -5.66 7.54 10.39
C ILE A 278 -7.12 7.19 10.07
N ASN A 279 -7.86 6.77 11.08
CA ASN A 279 -9.30 6.53 10.94
C ASN A 279 -10.03 6.94 12.24
N PRO A 280 -10.79 8.06 12.24
CA PRO A 280 -11.57 8.48 13.40
C PRO A 280 -12.76 7.58 13.76
N LYS A 281 -13.24 6.73 12.83
CA LYS A 281 -14.42 5.87 13.04
C LYS A 281 -14.06 4.56 13.72
N THR A 282 -13.02 3.90 13.22
CA THR A 282 -12.56 2.59 13.70
C THR A 282 -11.36 2.70 14.63
N GLY A 283 -10.86 3.92 14.86
CA GLY A 283 -9.62 4.18 15.59
C GLY A 283 -8.38 4.09 14.70
N THR A 284 -7.28 4.72 15.12
CA THR A 284 -6.05 4.83 14.33
C THR A 284 -5.00 3.83 14.81
N PRO A 285 -4.59 2.84 13.98
CA PRO A 285 -3.55 1.90 14.35
C PRO A 285 -2.21 2.56 14.60
N ARG A 286 -1.46 2.07 15.59
CA ARG A 286 -0.15 2.60 15.99
C ARG A 286 1.00 1.80 15.37
N ASN A 287 2.09 2.49 15.03
CA ASN A 287 3.27 1.82 14.49
C ASN A 287 3.96 0.99 15.60
N PRO A 288 4.16 -0.34 15.43
CA PRO A 288 4.75 -1.17 16.48
C PRO A 288 6.20 -0.84 16.83
N TYR A 289 6.94 -0.15 15.95
CA TYR A 289 8.28 0.34 16.28
C TYR A 289 8.24 1.57 17.18
N ASN A 290 7.24 2.43 17.00
CA ASN A 290 7.03 3.63 17.82
C ASN A 290 5.56 4.07 17.80
N ASP A 291 4.86 3.93 18.93
CA ASP A 291 3.41 4.14 19.03
C ASP A 291 2.95 5.61 18.90
N GLN A 292 3.91 6.54 18.82
CA GLN A 292 3.67 7.95 18.51
C GLN A 292 3.69 8.23 17.00
N HIS A 293 3.88 7.20 16.16
CA HIS A 293 3.99 7.35 14.71
C HIS A 293 2.92 6.57 13.95
N MET A 294 2.67 7.03 12.73
CA MET A 294 1.72 6.44 11.79
C MET A 294 2.21 5.07 11.32
N THR A 295 1.26 4.17 11.08
CA THR A 295 1.53 2.88 10.43
C THR A 295 1.69 3.02 8.92
N GLY A 296 1.20 4.11 8.33
CA GLY A 296 0.97 4.20 6.90
C GLY A 296 -0.38 3.59 6.52
N GLY A 297 -0.80 3.82 5.28
CA GLY A 297 -2.13 3.43 4.81
C GLY A 297 -2.17 3.04 3.35
N SER A 298 -3.26 2.44 2.89
CA SER A 298 -4.48 2.22 3.68
C SER A 298 -4.54 0.91 4.47
N SER A 299 -3.64 -0.07 4.25
CA SER A 299 -3.60 -1.35 5.01
C SER A 299 -2.91 -1.21 6.38
N SER A 300 -3.33 -0.21 7.18
CA SER A 300 -2.69 0.19 8.43
C SER A 300 -2.69 -0.90 9.50
N GLY A 301 -3.85 -1.50 9.75
CA GLY A 301 -4.01 -2.59 10.70
C GLY A 301 -3.28 -3.86 10.28
N SER A 302 -3.28 -4.17 8.97
CA SER A 302 -2.57 -5.33 8.42
C SER A 302 -1.06 -5.24 8.69
N ALA A 303 -0.46 -4.07 8.44
CA ALA A 303 0.96 -3.87 8.73
C ALA A 303 1.26 -3.90 10.23
N ALA A 304 0.42 -3.25 11.04
CA ALA A 304 0.59 -3.23 12.49
C ALA A 304 0.51 -4.64 13.09
N ALA A 305 -0.46 -5.47 12.66
CA ALA A 305 -0.63 -6.82 13.15
C ALA A 305 0.60 -7.70 12.89
N VAL A 306 1.15 -7.62 11.67
CA VAL A 306 2.34 -8.39 11.28
C VAL A 306 3.58 -7.86 11.99
N ALA A 307 3.79 -6.54 12.00
CA ALA A 307 4.96 -5.96 12.62
C ALA A 307 5.01 -6.21 14.14
N ALA A 308 3.86 -6.21 14.82
CA ALA A 308 3.72 -6.50 16.24
C ALA A 308 3.79 -8.00 16.60
N GLY A 309 3.91 -8.90 15.62
CA GLY A 309 3.99 -10.34 15.88
C GLY A 309 2.67 -11.00 16.27
N LEU A 310 1.52 -10.32 16.08
CA LEU A 310 0.20 -10.90 16.32
C LEU A 310 -0.11 -12.00 15.30
N VAL A 311 0.28 -11.80 14.04
CA VAL A 311 0.15 -12.77 12.96
C VAL A 311 1.41 -12.75 12.09
N PRO A 312 1.86 -13.88 11.51
CA PRO A 312 2.99 -13.89 10.57
C PRO A 312 2.62 -13.30 9.18
N LEU A 313 1.33 -13.31 8.85
CA LEU A 313 0.81 -12.94 7.53
C LEU A 313 -0.50 -12.16 7.65
N ALA A 314 -0.63 -11.12 6.83
CA ALA A 314 -1.89 -10.44 6.58
C ALA A 314 -2.11 -10.22 5.08
N VAL A 315 -3.36 -10.03 4.69
CA VAL A 315 -3.75 -9.68 3.32
C VAL A 315 -4.12 -8.20 3.27
N GLY A 316 -3.51 -7.47 2.34
CA GLY A 316 -3.81 -6.05 2.08
C GLY A 316 -4.29 -5.81 0.65
N CYS A 317 -4.68 -4.56 0.39
CA CYS A 317 -5.03 -4.07 -0.95
C CYS A 317 -4.22 -2.82 -1.27
N ASP A 318 -3.76 -2.67 -2.52
CA ASP A 318 -2.84 -1.63 -3.01
C ASP A 318 -3.35 -1.02 -4.33
N GLY A 319 -3.98 0.15 -4.24
CA GLY A 319 -4.36 0.97 -5.40
C GLY A 319 -3.42 2.15 -5.67
N GLY A 320 -2.68 2.58 -4.66
CA GLY A 320 -1.73 3.69 -4.71
C GLY A 320 -0.68 3.56 -3.63
N GLY A 321 -0.18 2.34 -3.38
CA GLY A 321 0.82 2.04 -2.35
C GLY A 321 0.30 1.38 -1.09
N SER A 322 -1.00 1.11 -0.99
CA SER A 322 -1.63 0.74 0.28
C SER A 322 -1.19 -0.60 0.88
N ILE A 323 -0.38 -1.42 0.20
CA ILE A 323 0.39 -2.52 0.79
C ILE A 323 1.82 -2.06 1.09
N ARG A 324 2.48 -1.42 0.12
CA ARG A 324 3.91 -1.07 0.17
C ARG A 324 4.23 0.03 1.18
N ILE A 325 3.45 1.10 1.25
CA ILE A 325 3.64 2.21 2.21
C ILE A 325 3.58 1.69 3.64
N PRO A 326 2.48 1.05 4.11
CA PRO A 326 2.45 0.61 5.50
C PRO A 326 3.45 -0.52 5.79
N SER A 327 3.79 -1.34 4.79
CA SER A 327 4.88 -2.31 4.95
C SER A 327 6.23 -1.62 5.17
N ALA A 328 6.50 -0.54 4.43
CA ALA A 328 7.72 0.24 4.56
C ALA A 328 7.85 0.89 5.93
N LEU A 329 6.77 1.54 6.40
CA LEU A 329 6.76 2.29 7.64
C LEU A 329 6.74 1.37 8.88
N CYS A 330 6.17 0.17 8.76
CA CYS A 330 6.13 -0.83 9.84
C CYS A 330 7.24 -1.88 9.76
N GLY A 331 8.16 -1.79 8.79
CA GLY A 331 9.34 -2.66 8.71
C GLY A 331 9.00 -4.13 8.46
N ILE A 332 8.10 -4.38 7.50
CA ILE A 332 7.69 -5.71 7.04
C ILE A 332 7.74 -5.79 5.51
N VAL A 333 7.57 -6.99 4.95
CA VAL A 333 7.52 -7.21 3.51
C VAL A 333 6.11 -7.03 3.00
N GLY A 334 5.95 -6.27 1.91
CA GLY A 334 4.66 -6.07 1.24
C GLY A 334 4.78 -6.28 -0.26
N VAL A 335 3.92 -7.11 -0.84
CA VAL A 335 3.99 -7.48 -2.27
C VAL A 335 2.75 -6.97 -3.01
N LYS A 336 2.98 -6.13 -4.02
CA LYS A 336 1.99 -5.77 -5.04
C LYS A 336 2.31 -6.54 -6.32
N ALA A 337 1.60 -7.63 -6.56
CA ALA A 337 1.81 -8.45 -7.76
C ALA A 337 1.47 -7.71 -9.06
N THR A 338 1.76 -8.34 -10.21
CA THR A 338 1.26 -7.89 -11.52
C THR A 338 -0.26 -7.77 -11.47
N TYR A 339 -0.84 -6.79 -12.19
CA TYR A 339 -2.28 -6.63 -12.25
C TYR A 339 -2.97 -7.94 -12.65
N GLN A 340 -3.98 -8.36 -11.86
CA GLN A 340 -4.70 -9.64 -11.98
C GLN A 340 -3.88 -10.93 -11.81
N ARG A 341 -2.61 -10.88 -11.38
CA ARG A 341 -1.86 -12.05 -10.91
C ARG A 341 -2.56 -12.74 -9.74
N ILE A 342 -3.01 -11.93 -8.78
CA ILE A 342 -3.89 -12.35 -7.69
C ILE A 342 -5.30 -11.89 -8.07
N PRO A 343 -6.20 -12.81 -8.47
CA PRO A 343 -7.50 -12.47 -9.03
C PRO A 343 -8.42 -11.87 -7.97
N TYR A 344 -8.95 -10.69 -8.24
CA TYR A 344 -9.99 -10.07 -7.44
C TYR A 344 -10.75 -9.01 -8.27
N HIS A 345 -12.05 -8.90 -8.02
CA HIS A 345 -12.89 -7.88 -8.64
C HIS A 345 -13.15 -6.76 -7.63
N PHE A 346 -12.40 -5.67 -7.76
CA PHE A 346 -12.61 -4.49 -6.94
C PHE A 346 -13.80 -3.68 -7.44
N TYR A 347 -14.72 -3.33 -6.54
CA TYR A 347 -15.82 -2.39 -6.87
C TYR A 347 -15.33 -0.94 -6.99
N GLY A 348 -14.34 -0.56 -6.17
CA GLY A 348 -13.69 0.74 -6.22
C GLY A 348 -12.24 0.61 -6.69
N ALA A 349 -11.77 1.53 -7.53
CA ALA A 349 -10.44 1.50 -8.13
C ALA A 349 -10.10 0.23 -8.98
N PRO A 350 -11.04 -0.33 -9.78
CA PRO A 350 -10.82 -1.60 -10.50
C PRO A 350 -9.60 -1.60 -11.44
N SER A 351 -9.13 -0.44 -11.91
CA SER A 351 -8.04 -0.38 -12.88
C SER A 351 -6.64 -0.22 -12.28
N VAL A 352 -6.53 0.01 -10.96
CA VAL A 352 -5.24 0.26 -10.28
C VAL A 352 -5.05 -0.54 -8.99
N ALA A 353 -6.13 -1.07 -8.42
CA ALA A 353 -6.10 -1.84 -7.18
C ALA A 353 -5.60 -3.27 -7.40
N HIS A 354 -4.84 -3.75 -6.42
CA HIS A 354 -4.27 -5.09 -6.35
C HIS A 354 -4.50 -5.67 -4.96
N VAL A 355 -4.73 -6.98 -4.86
CA VAL A 355 -4.62 -7.70 -3.59
C VAL A 355 -3.20 -8.24 -3.45
N GLY A 356 -2.67 -8.29 -2.23
CA GLY A 356 -1.36 -8.88 -2.02
C GLY A 356 -1.01 -9.18 -0.56
N PRO A 357 -0.01 -10.05 -0.34
CA PRO A 357 0.43 -10.43 0.99
C PRO A 357 1.31 -9.37 1.66
N MET A 358 1.18 -9.30 2.98
CA MET A 358 2.00 -8.51 3.90
C MET A 358 2.53 -9.47 4.96
N ALA A 359 3.84 -9.66 5.06
CA ALA A 359 4.42 -10.70 5.91
C ALA A 359 5.69 -10.25 6.61
N ALA A 360 6.01 -10.95 7.70
CA ALA A 360 7.18 -10.67 8.52
C ALA A 360 8.52 -10.94 7.80
N THR A 361 8.52 -11.84 6.82
CA THR A 361 9.69 -12.25 6.05
C THR A 361 9.41 -12.36 4.55
N VAL A 362 10.46 -12.32 3.72
CA VAL A 362 10.35 -12.51 2.27
C VAL A 362 9.81 -13.91 1.94
N GLN A 363 10.20 -14.91 2.73
CA GLN A 363 9.76 -16.29 2.51
C GLN A 363 8.26 -16.48 2.80
N ASP A 364 7.75 -15.88 3.88
CA ASP A 364 6.32 -15.94 4.19
C ASP A 364 5.49 -15.16 3.15
N ALA A 365 6.00 -14.02 2.68
CA ALA A 365 5.38 -13.26 1.59
C ALA A 365 5.36 -14.06 0.27
N ALA A 366 6.44 -14.78 -0.04
CA ALA A 366 6.54 -15.65 -1.21
C ALA A 366 5.53 -16.80 -1.17
N LEU A 367 5.39 -17.46 -0.01
CA LEU A 367 4.45 -18.55 0.18
C LEU A 367 3.00 -18.06 0.01
N ALA A 368 2.65 -16.95 0.64
CA ALA A 368 1.33 -16.35 0.51
C ALA A 368 1.03 -15.88 -0.92
N TYR A 369 2.00 -15.23 -1.58
CA TYR A 369 1.90 -14.85 -2.99
C TYR A 369 1.58 -16.06 -3.87
N ALA A 370 2.31 -17.16 -3.70
CA ALA A 370 2.12 -18.36 -4.50
C ALA A 370 0.74 -19.01 -4.29
N ILE A 371 0.22 -19.00 -3.06
CA ILE A 371 -1.11 -19.54 -2.74
C ILE A 371 -2.23 -18.66 -3.30
N MET A 372 -2.09 -17.34 -3.21
CA MET A 372 -3.11 -16.38 -3.64
C MET A 372 -3.17 -16.24 -5.17
N SER A 373 -2.05 -16.44 -5.87
CA SER A 373 -1.91 -16.19 -7.30
C SER A 373 -2.49 -17.29 -8.21
N GLY A 374 -2.73 -16.95 -9.48
CA GLY A 374 -3.17 -17.88 -10.52
C GLY A 374 -4.57 -17.57 -11.05
N PRO A 375 -4.93 -18.10 -12.22
CA PRO A 375 -6.19 -17.78 -12.90
C PRO A 375 -7.42 -18.19 -12.06
N ASP A 376 -8.52 -17.47 -12.23
CA ASP A 376 -9.82 -17.82 -11.66
C ASP A 376 -10.94 -17.55 -12.68
N GLU A 377 -11.84 -18.51 -12.86
CA GLU A 377 -12.94 -18.40 -13.84
C GLU A 377 -13.93 -17.28 -13.50
N ASN A 378 -14.05 -16.93 -12.22
CA ASN A 378 -14.92 -15.83 -11.77
C ASN A 378 -14.30 -14.45 -12.01
N VAL A 379 -13.02 -14.39 -12.39
CA VAL A 379 -12.32 -13.16 -12.75
C VAL A 379 -11.68 -13.35 -14.12
N PRO A 380 -12.45 -13.16 -15.22
CA PRO A 380 -11.98 -13.42 -16.59
C PRO A 380 -10.68 -12.69 -16.95
N LEU A 381 -10.44 -11.51 -16.35
CA LEU A 381 -9.23 -10.72 -16.57
C LEU A 381 -7.95 -11.41 -16.06
N SER A 382 -8.08 -12.42 -15.20
CA SER A 382 -6.96 -13.20 -14.65
C SER A 382 -6.60 -14.43 -15.49
N LEU A 383 -7.39 -14.80 -16.50
CA LEU A 383 -7.22 -16.08 -17.20
C LEU A 383 -5.97 -16.13 -18.08
N ASN A 384 -5.50 -14.98 -18.57
CA ASN A 384 -4.36 -14.88 -19.47
C ASN A 384 -3.08 -14.51 -18.70
N GLN A 385 -2.66 -15.37 -17.78
CA GLN A 385 -1.42 -15.20 -17.02
C GLN A 385 -0.53 -16.46 -17.14
N PRO A 386 0.81 -16.32 -17.08
CA PRO A 386 1.69 -17.48 -17.01
C PRO A 386 1.55 -18.17 -15.64
N PRO A 387 2.03 -19.40 -15.44
CA PRO A 387 1.95 -20.06 -14.14
C PRO A 387 2.57 -19.20 -13.03
N PRO A 388 1.93 -19.05 -11.85
CA PRO A 388 2.56 -18.40 -10.71
C PRO A 388 3.64 -19.32 -10.12
N PHE A 389 4.82 -18.77 -9.84
CA PHE A 389 5.92 -19.50 -9.21
C PHE A 389 6.82 -18.56 -8.42
N VAL A 390 7.60 -19.15 -7.52
CA VAL A 390 8.71 -18.48 -6.84
C VAL A 390 9.93 -19.38 -6.98
N LEU A 391 11.07 -18.81 -7.38
CA LEU A 391 12.31 -19.56 -7.46
C LEU A 391 12.82 -19.89 -6.04
N PRO A 392 13.46 -21.05 -5.83
CA PRO A 392 14.14 -21.34 -4.57
C PRO A 392 15.27 -20.32 -4.33
N PRO A 393 15.73 -20.14 -3.08
CA PRO A 393 16.91 -19.34 -2.79
C PRO A 393 18.10 -19.81 -3.64
N GLY A 394 18.70 -18.86 -4.36
CA GLY A 394 19.85 -19.10 -5.23
C GLY A 394 21.18 -18.85 -4.53
N LYS A 395 22.27 -18.85 -5.31
CA LYS A 395 23.57 -18.36 -4.83
C LYS A 395 23.45 -16.90 -4.38
N PRO A 396 24.22 -16.46 -3.36
CA PRO A 396 24.21 -15.07 -2.91
C PRO A 396 24.98 -14.15 -3.87
N SER A 397 24.52 -14.06 -5.12
CA SER A 397 25.13 -13.26 -6.18
C SER A 397 24.08 -12.73 -7.14
N LEU A 398 24.36 -11.52 -7.63
CA LEU A 398 23.64 -10.81 -8.69
C LEU A 398 24.53 -10.59 -9.91
N ALA A 399 25.55 -11.44 -10.12
CA ALA A 399 26.41 -11.35 -11.30
C ALA A 399 25.58 -11.44 -12.59
N GLY A 400 25.73 -10.44 -13.46
CA GLY A 400 24.98 -10.33 -14.72
C GLY A 400 23.56 -9.73 -14.57
N PHE A 401 23.15 -9.39 -13.34
CA PHE A 401 21.87 -8.77 -13.06
C PHE A 401 21.96 -7.25 -13.18
N ARG A 402 20.97 -6.62 -13.79
CA ARG A 402 20.92 -5.17 -14.05
C ARG A 402 19.91 -4.50 -13.13
N VAL A 403 20.38 -3.56 -12.31
CA VAL A 403 19.53 -2.80 -11.38
C VAL A 403 19.39 -1.38 -11.91
N GLY A 404 18.17 -1.03 -12.30
CA GLY A 404 17.81 0.34 -12.64
C GLY A 404 17.86 1.24 -11.40
N VAL A 405 18.49 2.41 -11.54
CA VAL A 405 18.50 3.48 -10.54
C VAL A 405 18.09 4.79 -11.21
N PHE A 406 17.35 5.62 -10.50
CA PHE A 406 17.03 6.98 -10.95
C PHE A 406 17.45 7.94 -9.85
N SER A 407 18.73 8.30 -9.88
CA SER A 407 19.42 8.96 -8.77
C SER A 407 18.76 10.31 -8.42
N GLU A 408 18.40 11.09 -9.44
CA GLU A 408 17.72 12.39 -9.26
C GLU A 408 16.33 12.23 -8.61
N PHE A 409 15.61 11.15 -8.91
CA PHE A 409 14.27 10.92 -8.35
C PHE A 409 14.31 10.61 -6.85
N ALA A 410 15.37 9.95 -6.39
CA ALA A 410 15.61 9.64 -4.98
C ALA A 410 16.00 10.88 -4.14
N GLU A 411 16.41 11.98 -4.76
CA GLU A 411 16.73 13.23 -4.04
C GLU A 411 15.46 13.94 -3.52
N GLY A 412 15.63 14.83 -2.53
CA GLY A 412 14.53 15.60 -1.93
C GLY A 412 13.65 14.82 -0.94
N VAL A 413 14.18 13.71 -0.42
CA VAL A 413 13.59 12.87 0.64
C VAL A 413 14.32 13.09 1.97
N ASP A 414 13.84 12.47 3.05
CA ASP A 414 14.56 12.45 4.33
C ASP A 414 15.99 11.95 4.15
N THR A 415 16.94 12.63 4.79
CA THR A 415 18.38 12.33 4.62
C THR A 415 18.75 10.89 4.99
N VAL A 416 18.08 10.32 5.99
CA VAL A 416 18.27 8.92 6.40
C VAL A 416 17.74 7.92 5.37
N VAL A 417 16.66 8.27 4.65
CA VAL A 417 16.11 7.48 3.55
C VAL A 417 17.05 7.51 2.34
N LEU A 418 17.56 8.70 1.99
CA LEU A 418 18.52 8.85 0.90
C LEU A 418 19.83 8.10 1.19
N ALA A 419 20.31 8.15 2.43
CA ALA A 419 21.49 7.40 2.85
C ALA A 419 21.28 5.89 2.72
N ALA A 420 20.14 5.37 3.20
CA ALA A 420 19.80 3.96 3.08
C ALA A 420 19.62 3.51 1.62
N TYR A 421 19.10 4.38 0.75
CA TYR A 421 19.02 4.11 -0.68
C TYR A 421 20.41 3.92 -1.31
N ARG A 422 21.34 4.86 -1.05
CA ARG A 422 22.71 4.79 -1.56
C ARG A 422 23.45 3.55 -1.04
N ASP A 423 23.34 3.26 0.26
CA ASP A 423 23.89 2.04 0.86
C ASP A 423 23.27 0.76 0.25
N THR A 424 21.98 0.76 -0.07
CA THR A 424 21.35 -0.38 -0.75
C THR A 424 21.89 -0.56 -2.17
N VAL A 425 22.12 0.52 -2.92
CA VAL A 425 22.74 0.46 -4.25
C VAL A 425 24.13 -0.16 -4.15
N GLU A 426 24.98 0.32 -3.23
CA GLU A 426 26.33 -0.21 -3.00
C GLU A 426 26.30 -1.70 -2.62
N LYS A 427 25.36 -2.12 -1.77
CA LYS A 427 25.18 -3.54 -1.40
C LYS A 427 24.80 -4.42 -2.60
N LEU A 428 23.97 -3.93 -3.52
CA LEU A 428 23.61 -4.67 -4.73
C LEU A 428 24.80 -4.78 -5.69
N GLU A 429 25.59 -3.72 -5.85
CA GLU A 429 26.83 -3.73 -6.63
C GLU A 429 27.86 -4.70 -6.04
N ALA A 430 28.01 -4.72 -4.71
CA ALA A 430 28.87 -5.68 -4.01
C ALA A 430 28.43 -7.14 -4.20
N LEU A 431 27.15 -7.38 -4.49
CA LEU A 431 26.63 -8.70 -4.86
C LEU A 431 26.89 -9.07 -6.33
N GLY A 432 27.41 -8.14 -7.13
CA GLY A 432 27.74 -8.31 -8.54
C GLY A 432 26.72 -7.74 -9.53
N ALA A 433 25.71 -7.00 -9.05
CA ALA A 433 24.77 -6.33 -9.93
C ALA A 433 25.45 -5.17 -10.68
N THR A 434 25.02 -4.93 -11.92
CA THR A 434 25.38 -3.72 -12.67
C THR A 434 24.27 -2.69 -12.51
N THR A 435 24.61 -1.49 -12.03
CA THR A 435 23.66 -0.37 -11.94
C THR A 435 23.51 0.31 -13.30
N VAL A 436 22.27 0.65 -13.64
CA VAL A 436 21.91 1.31 -14.90
C VAL A 436 21.06 2.53 -14.57
N GLU A 437 21.54 3.72 -14.92
CA GLU A 437 20.74 4.94 -14.75
C GLU A 437 19.56 4.93 -15.74
N VAL A 438 18.35 5.05 -15.20
CA VAL A 438 17.10 5.08 -15.95
C VAL A 438 16.28 6.29 -15.53
N GLN A 439 15.34 6.71 -16.38
CA GLN A 439 14.49 7.86 -16.12
C GLN A 439 13.06 7.54 -16.54
N ILE A 440 12.10 8.04 -15.75
CA ILE A 440 10.68 7.98 -16.11
C ILE A 440 10.29 9.34 -16.69
N PRO A 441 10.07 9.46 -18.02
CA PRO A 441 9.68 10.73 -18.63
C PRO A 441 8.27 11.14 -18.21
N HIS A 442 8.03 12.45 -18.07
CA HIS A 442 6.72 13.03 -17.71
C HIS A 442 6.12 12.50 -16.41
N LEU A 443 6.96 12.23 -15.41
CA LEU A 443 6.57 11.59 -14.15
C LEU A 443 5.47 12.36 -13.40
N LYS A 444 5.48 13.70 -13.42
CA LYS A 444 4.39 14.52 -12.85
C LYS A 444 3.05 14.21 -13.51
N ALA A 445 2.99 14.15 -14.84
CA ALA A 445 1.76 13.86 -15.57
C ALA A 445 1.27 12.43 -15.29
N ILE A 446 2.19 11.47 -15.17
CA ILE A 446 1.87 10.07 -14.82
C ILE A 446 1.27 9.99 -13.41
N ASN A 447 1.91 10.62 -12.42
CA ASN A 447 1.44 10.62 -11.03
C ASN A 447 0.08 11.30 -10.86
N LEU A 448 -0.14 12.43 -11.54
CA LEU A 448 -1.44 13.09 -11.57
C LEU A 448 -2.51 12.23 -12.25
N SER A 449 -2.15 11.51 -13.32
CA SER A 449 -3.07 10.60 -14.03
C SER A 449 -3.46 9.39 -13.18
N HIS A 450 -2.55 8.87 -12.36
CA HIS A 450 -2.84 7.86 -11.34
C HIS A 450 -3.84 8.39 -10.30
N THR A 451 -3.52 9.53 -9.67
CA THR A 451 -4.38 10.18 -8.67
C THR A 451 -5.78 10.44 -9.21
N LEU A 452 -5.85 10.94 -10.44
CA LEU A 452 -7.12 11.18 -11.12
C LEU A 452 -7.91 9.89 -11.30
N THR A 453 -7.27 8.85 -11.84
CA THR A 453 -7.94 7.57 -12.12
C THR A 453 -8.46 6.92 -10.85
N ILE A 454 -7.63 6.79 -9.80
CA ILE A 454 -8.03 6.14 -8.56
C ILE A 454 -9.15 6.90 -7.85
N LEU A 455 -9.07 8.23 -7.78
CA LEU A 455 -10.08 9.04 -7.11
C LEU A 455 -11.39 9.06 -7.89
N THR A 456 -11.36 9.05 -9.23
CA THR A 456 -12.58 8.93 -10.05
C THR A 456 -13.27 7.60 -9.80
N GLU A 457 -12.53 6.49 -9.85
CA GLU A 457 -13.09 5.15 -9.67
C GLU A 457 -13.62 4.92 -8.25
N LEU A 458 -12.90 5.34 -7.20
CA LEU A 458 -13.39 5.26 -5.82
C LEU A 458 -14.62 6.15 -5.59
N SER A 459 -14.64 7.32 -6.22
CA SER A 459 -15.76 8.25 -6.12
C SER A 459 -17.05 7.69 -6.71
N GLN A 460 -16.94 6.94 -7.82
CA GLN A 460 -18.07 6.23 -8.42
C GLN A 460 -18.64 5.17 -7.46
N TYR A 461 -17.79 4.42 -6.78
CA TYR A 461 -18.23 3.41 -5.81
C TYR A 461 -18.95 4.03 -4.60
N VAL A 462 -18.41 5.11 -4.03
CA VAL A 462 -19.03 5.77 -2.86
C VAL A 462 -20.26 6.61 -3.22
N GLU A 463 -20.54 6.87 -4.49
CA GLU A 463 -21.77 7.56 -4.91
C GLU A 463 -23.03 6.80 -4.49
N LEU A 464 -22.93 5.48 -4.35
CA LEU A 464 -24.01 4.61 -3.89
C LEU A 464 -24.29 4.73 -2.39
N HIS A 465 -23.48 5.51 -1.66
CA HIS A 465 -23.44 5.53 -0.20
C HIS A 465 -23.71 6.92 0.39
N PRO A 466 -24.15 7.02 1.67
CA PRO A 466 -24.36 8.30 2.35
C PRO A 466 -23.07 9.12 2.52
N ARG A 467 -22.74 9.99 1.56
CA ARG A 467 -21.45 10.70 1.53
C ARG A 467 -21.14 11.55 2.77
N LEU A 468 -22.16 12.06 3.46
CA LEU A 468 -21.99 12.85 4.69
C LEU A 468 -21.61 11.99 5.92
N ALA A 469 -21.76 10.67 5.84
CA ALA A 469 -21.36 9.75 6.91
C ALA A 469 -19.86 9.41 6.88
N LEU A 470 -19.18 9.66 5.75
CA LEU A 470 -17.75 9.46 5.56
C LEU A 470 -16.91 10.40 6.45
N ASN A 471 -15.64 10.08 6.65
CA ASN A 471 -14.68 10.97 7.30
C ASN A 471 -14.49 12.26 6.49
N PRO A 472 -14.23 13.40 7.15
CA PRO A 472 -13.96 14.68 6.49
C PRO A 472 -12.90 14.62 5.38
N GLU A 473 -11.79 13.91 5.59
CA GLU A 473 -10.76 13.71 4.56
C GLU A 473 -11.30 12.98 3.32
N THR A 474 -12.01 11.87 3.52
CA THR A 474 -12.66 11.10 2.46
C THR A 474 -13.67 11.97 1.70
N GLN A 475 -14.47 12.77 2.41
CA GLN A 475 -15.43 13.70 1.81
C GLN A 475 -14.74 14.71 0.89
N ILE A 476 -13.62 15.29 1.32
CA ILE A 476 -12.85 16.26 0.53
C ILE A 476 -12.36 15.61 -0.77
N ASN A 477 -11.74 14.44 -0.68
CA ASN A 477 -11.19 13.73 -1.85
C ASN A 477 -12.29 13.32 -2.85
N VAL A 478 -13.41 12.79 -2.35
CA VAL A 478 -14.56 12.38 -3.19
C VAL A 478 -15.21 13.59 -3.86
N ASN A 479 -15.42 14.67 -3.12
CA ASN A 479 -15.97 15.91 -3.69
C ASN A 479 -15.00 16.57 -4.67
N PHE A 480 -13.70 16.47 -4.41
CA PHE A 480 -12.69 16.94 -5.33
C PHE A 480 -12.82 16.18 -6.66
N SER A 481 -12.80 14.86 -6.62
CA SER A 481 -12.95 14.04 -7.82
C SER A 481 -14.26 14.32 -8.58
N THR A 482 -15.41 14.18 -7.91
CA THR A 482 -16.74 14.24 -8.55
C THR A 482 -17.09 15.60 -9.15
N ARG A 483 -16.45 16.68 -8.70
CA ARG A 483 -16.75 18.05 -9.18
C ARG A 483 -15.71 18.63 -10.13
N HIS A 484 -14.53 18.01 -10.25
CA HIS A 484 -13.40 18.63 -10.96
C HIS A 484 -12.82 17.79 -12.08
N TYR A 485 -13.02 16.47 -12.02
CA TYR A 485 -12.63 15.58 -13.08
C TYR A 485 -13.84 15.36 -13.96
N ASP A 486 -13.66 15.63 -15.25
CA ASP A 486 -14.65 15.30 -16.26
C ASP A 486 -14.16 14.12 -17.12
N GLY A 487 -15.00 13.72 -18.08
CA GLY A 487 -14.65 12.64 -19.00
C GLY A 487 -13.40 12.92 -19.84
N VAL A 488 -13.09 14.20 -20.12
CA VAL A 488 -11.90 14.58 -20.91
C VAL A 488 -10.64 14.36 -20.08
N ASP A 489 -10.69 14.72 -18.80
CA ASP A 489 -9.60 14.44 -17.87
C ASP A 489 -9.33 12.93 -17.75
N PHE A 490 -10.38 12.14 -17.54
CA PHE A 490 -10.24 10.69 -17.40
C PHE A 490 -9.69 10.03 -18.67
N LEU A 491 -10.21 10.41 -19.85
CA LEU A 491 -9.69 9.94 -21.14
C LEU A 491 -8.23 10.35 -21.35
N GLY A 492 -7.87 11.58 -20.97
CA GLY A 492 -6.49 12.07 -21.02
C GLY A 492 -5.55 11.24 -20.14
N ALA A 493 -5.96 10.96 -18.90
CA ALA A 493 -5.22 10.09 -17.99
C ALA A 493 -5.02 8.68 -18.60
N GLN A 494 -6.03 8.10 -19.25
CA GLN A 494 -5.89 6.77 -19.86
C GLN A 494 -4.96 6.75 -21.08
N LYS A 495 -4.85 7.86 -21.84
CA LYS A 495 -3.80 8.00 -22.87
C LYS A 495 -2.41 8.07 -22.26
N ILE A 496 -2.27 8.80 -21.16
CA ILE A 496 -1.01 8.88 -20.41
C ILE A 496 -0.65 7.52 -19.82
N ARG A 497 -1.64 6.70 -19.42
CA ARG A 497 -1.38 5.31 -19.02
C ARG A 497 -0.71 4.51 -20.12
N THR A 498 -1.21 4.60 -21.34
CA THR A 498 -0.61 3.91 -22.49
C THR A 498 0.83 4.35 -22.72
N PHE A 499 1.08 5.67 -22.67
CA PHE A 499 2.44 6.21 -22.72
C PHE A 499 3.33 5.68 -21.58
N ALA A 500 2.86 5.75 -20.34
CA ALA A 500 3.60 5.29 -19.16
C ALA A 500 3.91 3.78 -19.23
N THR A 501 2.99 2.98 -19.74
CA THR A 501 3.18 1.54 -19.94
C THR A 501 4.31 1.28 -20.92
N GLN A 502 4.37 2.01 -22.03
CA GLN A 502 5.46 1.92 -23.01
C GLN A 502 6.79 2.37 -22.42
N ALA A 503 6.80 3.51 -21.72
CA ALA A 503 8.02 4.04 -21.08
C ALA A 503 8.59 3.06 -20.04
N MET A 504 7.73 2.42 -19.24
CA MET A 504 8.18 1.40 -18.28
C MET A 504 8.69 0.13 -18.98
N ALA A 505 8.07 -0.30 -20.08
CA ALA A 505 8.59 -1.42 -20.87
C ALA A 505 10.00 -1.13 -21.42
N GLU A 506 10.23 0.06 -21.97
CA GLU A 506 11.56 0.49 -22.46
C GLU A 506 12.63 0.56 -21.36
N ILE A 507 12.23 0.87 -20.12
CA ILE A 507 13.11 0.79 -18.95
C ILE A 507 13.46 -0.66 -18.67
N PHE A 508 12.47 -1.56 -18.61
CA PHE A 508 12.69 -2.98 -18.31
C PHE A 508 13.37 -3.78 -19.43
N ASP A 509 13.46 -3.25 -20.65
CA ASP A 509 14.39 -3.79 -21.67
C ASP A 509 15.85 -3.64 -21.23
N LYS A 510 16.15 -2.61 -20.43
CA LYS A 510 17.51 -2.25 -19.99
C LYS A 510 17.87 -2.81 -18.62
N VAL A 511 16.88 -3.16 -17.79
CA VAL A 511 17.09 -3.55 -16.39
C VAL A 511 16.21 -4.72 -15.99
N ASP A 512 16.67 -5.54 -15.04
CA ASP A 512 15.91 -6.70 -14.56
C ASP A 512 15.02 -6.33 -13.36
N VAL A 513 15.46 -5.35 -12.56
CA VAL A 513 14.68 -4.69 -11.52
C VAL A 513 14.97 -3.19 -11.50
N PHE A 514 14.00 -2.39 -11.05
CA PHE A 514 14.16 -0.96 -10.80
C PHE A 514 14.03 -0.67 -9.30
N LEU A 515 15.06 -0.03 -8.72
CA LEU A 515 15.17 0.26 -7.29
C LEU A 515 14.84 1.72 -6.99
N THR A 516 13.96 1.93 -6.01
CA THR A 516 13.69 3.25 -5.40
C THR A 516 13.57 3.10 -3.89
N PRO A 517 13.59 4.19 -3.09
CA PRO A 517 12.96 4.15 -1.78
C PRO A 517 11.49 3.73 -1.90
N THR A 518 10.91 3.10 -0.88
CA THR A 518 9.46 2.86 -0.87
C THR A 518 8.69 4.15 -0.57
N THR A 519 9.15 4.91 0.41
CA THR A 519 8.57 6.19 0.86
C THR A 519 9.67 7.24 0.93
N GLY A 520 9.33 8.53 0.76
CA GLY A 520 10.30 9.63 0.88
C GLY A 520 10.58 10.08 2.32
N SER A 521 9.97 9.43 3.31
CA SER A 521 10.20 9.70 4.73
C SER A 521 10.13 8.40 5.54
N VAL A 522 10.67 8.44 6.76
CA VAL A 522 10.32 7.45 7.81
C VAL A 522 8.86 7.64 8.26
N ALA A 523 8.38 6.79 9.16
CA ALA A 523 7.01 6.86 9.66
C ALA A 523 6.75 8.26 10.27
N PRO A 524 5.77 9.04 9.76
CA PRO A 524 5.49 10.38 10.29
C PRO A 524 4.87 10.33 11.67
N ARG A 525 5.12 11.37 12.48
CA ARG A 525 4.59 11.47 13.85
C ARG A 525 3.08 11.74 13.84
N LEU A 526 2.34 11.02 14.67
CA LEU A 526 0.94 11.30 14.98
C LEU A 526 0.85 12.50 15.93
N THR A 527 -0.10 13.40 15.67
CA THR A 527 -0.41 14.51 16.56
C THR A 527 -1.82 14.35 17.14
N PRO A 528 -2.10 14.77 18.39
CA PRO A 528 -3.39 14.51 19.04
C PRO A 528 -4.62 14.99 18.26
N GLU A 529 -4.47 16.03 17.45
CA GLU A 529 -5.56 16.70 16.74
C GLU A 529 -6.18 15.81 15.65
N VAL A 530 -5.40 14.87 15.09
CA VAL A 530 -5.85 14.02 13.98
C VAL A 530 -6.90 12.99 14.40
N PHE A 531 -6.94 12.62 15.69
CA PHE A 531 -7.85 11.58 16.18
C PHE A 531 -9.32 12.01 16.19
N SER A 532 -9.59 13.31 16.20
CA SER A 532 -10.95 13.85 16.27
C SER A 532 -11.69 13.81 14.92
N ALA A 533 -10.99 14.06 13.81
CA ALA A 533 -11.61 14.29 12.51
C ALA A 533 -10.79 13.78 11.31
N GLY A 534 -9.56 13.29 11.52
CA GLY A 534 -8.63 12.92 10.47
C GLY A 534 -7.60 14.01 10.16
N LEU A 535 -6.90 13.86 9.03
CA LEU A 535 -5.82 14.74 8.61
C LEU A 535 -5.85 14.89 7.08
N SER A 536 -6.07 16.10 6.58
CA SER A 536 -5.79 16.41 5.17
C SER A 536 -4.43 17.08 5.06
N ASP A 537 -3.45 16.37 4.50
CA ASP A 537 -2.07 16.84 4.33
C ASP A 537 -1.50 16.35 2.98
N LEU A 538 -1.67 17.16 1.93
CA LEU A 538 -1.19 16.79 0.59
C LEU A 538 0.34 16.69 0.48
N PRO A 539 1.15 17.60 1.08
CA PRO A 539 2.60 17.43 1.11
C PRO A 539 3.03 16.08 1.71
N LEU A 540 2.40 15.67 2.82
CA LEU A 540 2.66 14.38 3.44
C LEU A 540 2.29 13.21 2.51
N ASN A 541 1.12 13.28 1.87
CA ASN A 541 0.69 12.25 0.93
C ASN A 541 1.65 12.18 -0.26
N ALA A 542 2.10 13.32 -0.78
CA ALA A 542 3.03 13.39 -1.91
C ALA A 542 4.39 12.75 -1.59
N ILE A 543 4.93 12.98 -0.38
CA ILE A 543 6.23 12.39 0.01
C ILE A 543 6.13 10.88 0.27
N LEU A 544 5.02 10.41 0.86
CA LEU A 544 4.78 8.97 1.08
C LEU A 544 4.49 8.22 -0.23
N MET A 545 3.82 8.86 -1.19
CA MET A 545 3.43 8.25 -2.46
C MET A 545 4.43 8.43 -3.60
N ARG A 546 5.52 9.18 -3.37
CA ARG A 546 6.44 9.65 -4.41
C ARG A 546 6.85 8.57 -5.41
N PHE A 547 7.22 7.37 -4.93
CA PHE A 547 7.89 6.33 -5.72
C PHE A 547 6.99 5.20 -6.24
N ILE A 548 5.75 5.12 -5.77
CA ILE A 548 4.94 3.90 -5.82
C ILE A 548 3.80 3.93 -6.85
N MET A 549 3.33 5.13 -7.23
CA MET A 549 2.12 5.32 -8.03
C MET A 549 2.21 4.68 -9.41
N VAL A 550 3.37 4.80 -10.07
CA VAL A 550 3.59 4.27 -11.42
C VAL A 550 3.26 2.77 -11.49
N ALA A 551 3.70 1.99 -10.50
CA ALA A 551 3.48 0.55 -10.48
C ALA A 551 2.00 0.14 -10.40
N ASN A 552 1.16 0.92 -9.72
CA ASN A 552 -0.30 0.71 -9.76
C ASN A 552 -0.87 1.09 -11.10
N PHE A 553 -0.44 2.24 -11.62
CA PHE A 553 -1.00 2.84 -12.81
C PHE A 553 -0.77 2.01 -14.07
N VAL A 554 0.39 1.35 -14.19
CA VAL A 554 0.74 0.50 -15.34
C VAL A 554 0.70 -0.99 -15.04
N GLY A 555 0.34 -1.39 -13.82
CA GLY A 555 0.11 -2.80 -13.45
C GLY A 555 1.36 -3.66 -13.21
N ILE A 556 2.58 -3.13 -13.27
CA ILE A 556 3.83 -3.89 -13.02
C ILE A 556 3.95 -4.35 -11.56
N PRO A 557 4.60 -5.49 -11.28
CA PRO A 557 4.81 -5.95 -9.92
C PRO A 557 5.82 -5.08 -9.15
N ALA A 558 5.57 -4.89 -7.86
CA ALA A 558 6.44 -4.15 -6.96
C ALA A 558 6.41 -4.74 -5.54
N MET A 559 7.52 -4.61 -4.80
CA MET A 559 7.66 -5.11 -3.43
C MET A 559 8.34 -4.06 -2.55
N SER A 560 7.87 -3.88 -1.31
CA SER A 560 8.61 -3.17 -0.27
C SER A 560 9.38 -4.15 0.60
N ILE A 561 10.66 -3.86 0.85
CA ILE A 561 11.57 -4.67 1.69
C ILE A 561 12.30 -3.76 2.70
N PRO A 562 12.27 -4.06 4.01
CA PRO A 562 13.05 -3.32 5.01
C PRO A 562 14.54 -3.52 4.81
N VAL A 563 15.32 -2.43 4.87
CA VAL A 563 16.78 -2.47 4.64
C VAL A 563 17.59 -1.80 5.74
N ALA A 564 16.98 -0.93 6.55
CA ALA A 564 17.66 -0.16 7.59
C ALA A 564 16.66 0.30 8.68
N PHE A 565 17.20 0.87 9.76
CA PHE A 565 16.46 1.57 10.80
C PHE A 565 17.09 2.95 11.01
N GLU A 566 16.27 3.94 11.35
CA GLU A 566 16.78 5.24 11.77
C GLU A 566 17.36 5.14 13.19
N ASP A 567 18.62 5.54 13.37
CA ASP A 567 19.36 5.43 14.64
C ASP A 567 18.63 6.04 15.85
N LYS A 568 17.92 7.17 15.66
CA LYS A 568 17.34 7.94 16.78
C LYS A 568 15.99 7.40 17.25
N THR A 569 15.14 7.01 16.32
CA THR A 569 13.75 6.63 16.62
C THR A 569 13.50 5.14 16.47
N ASN A 570 14.48 4.40 15.93
CA ASN A 570 14.38 2.99 15.55
C ASN A 570 13.23 2.74 14.55
N LEU A 571 12.87 3.77 13.76
CA LEU A 571 11.86 3.63 12.72
C LEU A 571 12.43 2.89 11.51
N PRO A 572 11.68 1.95 10.91
CA PRO A 572 12.12 1.22 9.73
C PRO A 572 12.31 2.13 8.50
N ILE A 573 13.27 1.77 7.66
CA ILE A 573 13.50 2.34 6.33
C ILE A 573 13.49 1.18 5.33
N SER A 574 12.74 1.34 4.24
CA SER A 574 12.50 0.28 3.26
C SER A 574 12.74 0.75 1.83
N MET A 575 13.13 -0.19 0.98
CA MET A 575 13.31 0.00 -0.45
C MET A 575 12.21 -0.70 -1.23
N GLN A 576 11.89 -0.12 -2.38
CA GLN A 576 10.96 -0.69 -3.33
C GLN A 576 11.74 -1.30 -4.48
N LEU A 577 11.42 -2.56 -4.76
CA LEU A 577 11.85 -3.28 -5.96
C LEU A 577 10.67 -3.33 -6.93
N GLN A 578 10.90 -2.99 -8.19
CA GLN A 578 9.92 -3.10 -9.27
C GLN A 578 10.51 -3.98 -10.37
N ALA A 579 9.69 -4.78 -11.05
CA ALA A 579 10.13 -5.64 -12.15
C ALA A 579 9.16 -5.53 -13.32
N ASN A 580 9.56 -6.08 -14.47
CA ASN A 580 8.65 -6.19 -15.61
C ASN A 580 7.43 -7.09 -15.26
N LEU A 581 6.38 -6.98 -16.05
CA LEU A 581 5.17 -7.79 -15.95
C LEU A 581 5.53 -9.29 -15.85
N TRP A 582 4.90 -9.99 -14.91
CA TRP A 582 5.07 -11.42 -14.64
C TRP A 582 6.44 -11.87 -14.10
N ASN A 583 7.35 -10.94 -13.79
CA ASN A 583 8.67 -11.23 -13.24
C ASN A 583 8.72 -11.13 -11.70
N GLU A 584 7.65 -11.47 -10.98
CA GLU A 584 7.68 -11.43 -9.50
C GLU A 584 8.81 -12.28 -8.89
N HIS A 585 9.21 -13.36 -9.57
CA HIS A 585 10.31 -14.22 -9.15
C HIS A 585 11.65 -13.47 -9.01
N THR A 586 11.90 -12.45 -9.83
CA THR A 586 13.13 -11.63 -9.73
C THR A 586 13.09 -10.73 -8.51
N LEU A 587 11.91 -10.21 -8.14
CA LEU A 587 11.71 -9.44 -6.91
C LEU A 587 12.05 -10.29 -5.68
N PHE A 588 11.52 -11.52 -5.61
CA PHE A 588 11.83 -12.42 -4.49
C PHE A 588 13.31 -12.81 -4.43
N GLN A 589 13.98 -12.98 -5.58
CA GLN A 589 15.41 -13.27 -5.63
C GLN A 589 16.23 -12.13 -5.00
N VAL A 590 16.00 -10.88 -5.42
CA VAL A 590 16.73 -9.72 -4.89
C VAL A 590 16.35 -9.46 -3.43
N ALA A 591 15.06 -9.55 -3.09
CA ALA A 591 14.57 -9.31 -1.74
C ALA A 591 15.18 -10.24 -0.69
N ARG A 592 15.36 -11.54 -0.99
CA ARG A 592 16.05 -12.47 -0.08
C ARG A 592 17.49 -12.05 0.21
N LEU A 593 18.22 -11.57 -0.80
CA LEU A 593 19.60 -11.12 -0.62
C LEU A 593 19.70 -9.84 0.22
N LEU A 594 18.72 -8.95 0.07
CA LEU A 594 18.60 -7.74 0.90
C LEU A 594 18.19 -8.09 2.33
N GLU A 595 17.18 -8.94 2.52
CA GLU A 595 16.70 -9.39 3.85
C GLU A 595 17.82 -10.03 4.66
N ALA A 596 18.61 -10.91 4.05
CA ALA A 596 19.75 -11.59 4.69
C ALA A 596 20.83 -10.61 5.20
N ARG A 597 20.92 -9.41 4.62
CA ARG A 597 21.91 -8.37 4.95
C ARG A 597 21.33 -7.21 5.74
N ALA A 598 20.00 -7.12 5.84
CA ALA A 598 19.34 -6.05 6.57
C ALA A 598 19.60 -6.21 8.07
N PRO A 599 19.76 -5.11 8.83
CA PRO A 599 19.74 -5.18 10.29
C PRO A 599 18.39 -5.70 10.79
N SER A 600 18.33 -6.21 12.01
CA SER A 600 17.08 -6.58 12.67
C SER A 600 16.94 -5.80 13.97
N SER A 601 15.74 -5.26 14.18
CA SER A 601 15.39 -4.56 15.40
C SER A 601 14.03 -5.04 15.89
N LYS A 602 13.94 -5.31 17.20
CA LYS A 602 12.69 -5.69 17.85
C LYS A 602 11.78 -4.46 17.97
N PRO A 603 10.51 -4.53 17.53
CA PRO A 603 9.55 -3.46 17.74
C PRO A 603 9.33 -3.19 19.24
N SER A 604 8.98 -1.96 19.59
CA SER A 604 8.62 -1.60 20.97
C SER A 604 7.32 -2.24 21.43
N ILE A 605 6.42 -2.55 20.49
CA ILE A 605 5.23 -3.38 20.68
C ILE A 605 5.41 -4.68 19.93
N TYR A 606 5.69 -5.77 20.65
CA TYR A 606 5.86 -7.10 20.04
C TYR A 606 5.33 -8.21 20.94
N TYR A 607 4.55 -9.12 20.37
CA TYR A 607 3.95 -10.27 21.04
C TYR A 607 4.56 -11.55 20.47
N SER A 608 5.14 -12.40 21.33
CA SER A 608 5.72 -13.68 20.93
C SER A 608 4.71 -14.82 21.10
N VAL A 609 3.71 -14.87 20.21
CA VAL A 609 2.56 -15.78 20.35
C VAL A 609 2.90 -17.27 20.30
N LEU A 610 4.06 -17.65 19.74
CA LEU A 610 4.53 -19.04 19.71
C LEU A 610 5.26 -19.47 20.99
N ASP A 611 5.70 -18.53 21.82
CA ASP A 611 6.41 -18.83 23.07
C ASP A 611 5.52 -18.72 24.30
N SER A 612 4.30 -18.19 24.14
CA SER A 612 3.25 -18.21 25.16
C SER A 612 2.90 -19.66 25.50
N LYS A 613 3.11 -20.05 26.77
CA LYS A 613 2.87 -21.41 27.28
C LYS A 613 1.42 -21.64 27.67
#